data_AF-A0A523EJ11-F1
#
_entry.id   AF-A0A523EJ11-F1
#
_cell.length_a   1.000
_cell.length_b   1.000
_cell.length_c   1.000
_cell.angle_alpha   90.00
_cell.angle_beta   90.00
_cell.angle_gamma   90.00
#
_symmetry.space_group_name_H-M   'P 1'
#
loop_
_entity.id
_entity.type
_entity.pdbx_description
1 polymer ?
#
loop_
_entity_poly.entity_id
_entity_poly.type
_entity_poly.pdbx_seq_one_letter_code
_entity_poly.pdbx_strand_id
1 'polypeptide(L)' 'RDFDTVGGMVVSAFGRVPVVGDRVHTNGLNVEVLKADRKHVQRVRLSARKDPDRLPS' A
#
# COMPACT_ATOMS: atom_id res chain seq x y z
N ARG A 1 10.01 -14.67 2.15
CA ARG A 1 9.63 -14.69 3.57
C ARG A 1 8.17 -14.31 3.60
N ASP A 2 7.32 -15.30 3.86
CA ASP A 2 5.87 -15.18 3.87
C ASP A 2 5.43 -14.15 4.91
N PHE A 3 4.52 -13.25 4.51
CA PHE A 3 4.04 -12.18 5.37
C PHE A 3 2.65 -12.56 5.88
N ASP A 4 2.56 -12.95 7.15
CA ASP A 4 1.30 -13.37 7.79
C ASP A 4 0.33 -12.19 8.07
N THR A 5 0.76 -10.95 7.85
CA THR A 5 0.00 -9.74 8.21
C THR A 5 0.09 -8.62 7.18
N VAL A 6 -0.93 -7.78 7.14
CA VAL A 6 -0.97 -6.55 6.33
C VAL A 6 0.25 -5.65 6.61
N GLY A 7 0.72 -5.60 7.86
CA GLY A 7 1.93 -4.84 8.22
C GLY A 7 3.19 -5.35 7.51
N GLY A 8 3.36 -6.67 7.42
CA GLY A 8 4.47 -7.30 6.70
C GLY A 8 4.44 -7.00 5.20
N MET A 9 3.26 -7.11 4.58
CA MET A 9 3.07 -6.76 3.17
C MET A 9 3.42 -5.30 2.89
N VAL A 10 3.00 -4.39 3.77
CA VAL A 10 3.24 -2.95 3.61
C VAL A 10 4.73 -2.62 3.79
N VAL A 11 5.41 -3.16 4.81
CA VAL A 11 6.85 -2.95 4.99
C VAL A 11 7.65 -3.51 3.81
N SER A 12 7.25 -4.68 3.28
CA SER A 12 7.90 -5.24 2.08
C SER A 12 7.70 -4.38 0.84
N ALA A 13 6.50 -3.81 0.67
CA ALA A 13 6.21 -2.94 -0.46
C ALA A 13 6.99 -1.62 -0.40
N PHE A 14 7.23 -1.09 0.80
CA PHE A 14 7.97 0.17 1.00
C PHE A 14 9.48 0.01 1.18
N GLY A 15 9.98 -1.18 1.58
CA GLY A 15 11.41 -1.42 1.87
C GLY A 15 11.96 -0.67 3.10
N ARG A 16 11.11 0.08 3.80
CA ARG A 16 11.38 0.86 5.02
C ARG A 16 10.12 0.95 5.87
N VAL A 17 10.21 1.50 7.08
CA VAL A 17 9.01 1.90 7.84
C VAL A 17 8.36 3.08 7.11
N PRO A 18 7.12 2.94 6.62
CA PRO A 18 6.45 4.02 5.90
C PRO A 18 5.82 5.02 6.87
N VAL A 19 5.66 6.24 6.39
CA VAL A 19 5.03 7.34 7.13
C VAL A 19 3.63 7.63 6.57
N VAL A 20 2.82 8.35 7.35
CA VAL A 20 1.50 8.79 6.88
C VAL A 20 1.63 9.62 5.61
N GLY A 21 0.83 9.29 4.59
CA GLY A 21 0.87 9.92 3.27
C GLY A 21 1.73 9.19 2.24
N ASP A 22 2.57 8.22 2.65
CA ASP A 22 3.34 7.40 1.72
C ASP A 22 2.40 6.58 0.81
N ARG A 23 2.75 6.51 -0.48
CA ARG A 23 2.00 5.75 -1.50
C ARG A 23 2.94 4.83 -2.26
N VAL A 24 2.50 3.60 -2.50
CA VAL A 24 3.22 2.62 -3.33
C VAL A 24 2.24 1.89 -4.24
N HIS A 25 2.67 1.60 -5.46
CA HIS A 25 1.89 0.85 -6.43
C HIS A 25 2.50 -0.54 -6.56
N THR A 26 1.73 -1.58 -6.24
CA THR A 26 2.18 -2.97 -6.32
C THR A 26 1.05 -3.85 -6.83
N ASN A 27 1.35 -4.79 -7.71
CA ASN A 27 0.38 -5.79 -8.23
C ASN A 27 -0.93 -5.18 -8.77
N GLY A 28 -0.87 -3.99 -9.40
CA GLY A 28 -2.06 -3.29 -9.92
C GLY A 28 -2.92 -2.60 -8.84
N LEU A 29 -2.48 -2.61 -7.59
CA LEU A 29 -3.10 -1.94 -6.46
C LEU A 29 -2.29 -0.71 -6.06
N ASN A 30 -2.98 0.39 -5.78
CA ASN A 30 -2.43 1.56 -5.15
C ASN A 30 -2.65 1.45 -3.65
N VAL A 31 -1.55 1.45 -2.89
CA VAL A 31 -1.54 1.38 -1.43
C VAL A 31 -1.15 2.75 -0.89
N GLU A 32 -2.00 3.32 -0.04
CA GLU A 32 -1.76 4.60 0.64
C GLU A 32 -1.77 4.41 2.15
N VAL A 33 -0.74 4.92 2.84
CA VAL A 33 -0.64 4.85 4.29
C VAL A 33 -1.44 5.99 4.92
N LEU A 34 -2.55 5.63 5.55
CA LEU A 34 -3.42 6.62 6.23
C LEU A 34 -3.01 6.85 7.67
N LYS A 35 -2.43 5.84 8.33
CA LYS A 35 -1.96 5.94 9.71
C LYS A 35 -0.83 4.95 9.95
N ALA A 36 0.30 5.44 10.43
CA ALA A 36 1.45 4.65 10.86
C ALA A 36 2.10 5.32 12.07
N ASP A 37 2.72 4.51 12.92
CA ASP A 37 3.63 4.95 13.97
C ASP A 37 5.07 4.51 13.65
N ARG A 38 6.02 4.79 14.56
CA ARG A 38 7.45 4.46 14.35
C ARG A 38 7.74 2.97 14.17
N LYS A 39 6.84 2.09 14.59
CA LYS A 39 7.06 0.65 14.59
C LYS A 39 6.12 -0.09 13.64
N HIS A 40 4.89 0.38 13.43
CA HIS A 40 3.89 -0.33 12.67
C HIS A 40 2.94 0.57 11.88
N VAL A 41 2.43 0.02 10.78
CA VAL A 41 1.34 0.62 10.01
C VAL A 41 0.01 0.22 10.62
N GLN A 42 -0.80 1.20 10.99
CA GLN A 42 -2.10 0.99 11.64
C GLN A 42 -3.24 0.95 10.64
N ARG A 43 -3.15 1.74 9.55
CA ARG A 43 -4.21 1.80 8.54
C ARG A 43 -3.67 2.15 7.17
N VAL A 44 -4.09 1.35 6.18
CA VAL A 44 -3.82 1.59 4.76
C VAL A 44 -5.12 1.66 3.98
N ARG A 45 -5.09 2.39 2.87
CA ARG A 45 -6.11 2.38 1.84
C ARG A 45 -5.58 1.63 0.64
N LEU A 46 -6.30 0.59 0.24
CA LEU A 46 -6.07 -0.10 -1.01
C LEU A 46 -7.09 0.40 -2.02
N SER A 47 -6.62 0.75 -3.21
CA SER A 47 -7.49 1.01 -4.35
C SER A 47 -6.95 0.24 -5.54
N ALA A 48 -7.82 -0.49 -6.25
CA ALA A 48 -7.45 -0.96 -7.57
C ALA A 48 -7.09 0.26 -8.41
N ARG A 49 -6.04 0.18 -9.24
CA ARG A 49 -5.90 1.19 -10.30
C ARG A 49 -7.21 1.17 -11.06
N LYS A 50 -7.99 2.26 -10.96
CA LYS A 50 -8.88 2.64 -12.05
C LYS A 50 -7.94 2.93 -13.18
N ASP A 51 -7.78 1.97 -14.07
CA ASP A 51 -7.13 2.22 -15.34
C ASP A 51 -8.01 3.23 -16.08
N PRO A 52 -7.58 4.50 -16.24
CA PRO A 52 -8.37 5.46 -16.99
C PRO A 52 -8.44 5.07 -18.48
N ASP A 53 -7.58 4.17 -18.97
CA ASP A 53 -7.63 3.64 -20.34
C ASP A 53 -8.72 2.58 -20.54
N ARG A 54 -9.44 2.17 -19.48
CA ARG A 54 -10.65 1.35 -19.61
C ARG A 54 -11.89 2.22 -19.84
N LEU A 55 -11.78 3.28 -20.65
CA LEU A 55 -12.97 3.73 -21.38
C LEU A 55 -13.31 2.62 -22.38
N PRO A 56 -14.50 2.00 -22.33
CA PRO A 56 -14.93 1.21 -23.47
C PRO A 56 -14.97 2.16 -24.67
N SER A 57 -14.22 1.80 -25.71
CA SER A 57 -14.36 2.40 -27.04
C SER A 57 -15.80 2.39 -27.51
#